data_AF-A0A7S3NAN4-F1
#
_entry.id   AF-A0A7S3NAN4-F1
#
_cell.length_a   1.000
_cell.length_b   1.000
_cell.length_c   1.000
_cell.angle_alpha   90.00
_cell.angle_beta   90.00
_cell.angle_gamma   90.00
#
_symmetry.space_group_name_H-M   'P 1'
#
loop_
_entity.id
_entity.type
_entity.pdbx_description
1 polymer ?
#
loop_
_entity_poly.entity_id
_entity_poly.type
_entity_poly.pdbx_seq_one_letter_code
_entity_poly.pdbx_strand_id
1 'polypeptide(L)'
;MRFVENYSEETSMIFIKCHHSLTDGMGIITLFAFLNDESFCPKLIPDLKKPSLLQKLMVACYIPIALVIQYSVTIFYDRKKQNQIFHTPDGKNSGESIFMLSKTYDFNDLRKCYKKYEHVTFNNYIMGVVGMSLKEWYAKNGVQDPGDMIMSVPVNMKIFPKRVEDIDLNNGTSVVTIQVPLVDDLKDAIYKSKARFNKYFNLPTLMASLNLQAFFSYVPPGIGRLVYSVVTKDIDFVLSNVSGAREPLYLCNKEIVSITVFLGLFSNVNMNVIINSYNQKVKVQITADRKMQMPPKEFMALVEANLDRNILEAKRD
;
A
#
# COMPACT_ATOMS: atom_id res chain seq x y z
N MET A 1 -11.42 10.33 18.53
CA MET A 1 -10.90 11.50 17.78
C MET A 1 -10.22 12.43 18.77
N ARG A 2 -9.10 13.07 18.39
CA ARG A 2 -8.41 14.07 19.20
C ARG A 2 -8.20 15.31 18.35
N PHE A 3 -8.65 16.46 18.83
CA PHE A 3 -8.38 17.75 18.24
C PHE A 3 -7.18 18.39 18.95
N VAL A 4 -6.28 18.98 18.19
CA VAL A 4 -5.14 19.75 18.68
C VAL A 4 -5.27 21.13 18.06
N GLU A 5 -5.74 22.06 18.87
CA GLU A 5 -5.81 23.48 18.53
C GLU A 5 -4.38 24.05 18.50
N ASN A 6 -4.09 24.92 17.54
CA ASN A 6 -2.78 25.59 17.39
C ASN A 6 -1.60 24.60 17.28
N TYR A 7 -1.74 23.59 16.40
CA TYR A 7 -0.63 22.68 16.07
C TYR A 7 0.57 23.46 15.47
N SER A 8 0.28 24.50 14.69
CA SER A 8 1.21 25.58 14.35
C SER A 8 0.50 26.93 14.45
N GLU A 9 1.20 28.04 14.18
CA GLU A 9 0.63 29.39 14.15
C GLU A 9 -0.61 29.51 13.23
N GLU A 10 -0.65 28.72 12.15
CA GLU A 10 -1.71 28.80 11.12
C GLU A 10 -2.56 27.52 11.00
N THR A 11 -2.23 26.44 11.74
CA THR A 11 -2.88 25.14 11.53
C THR A 11 -3.36 24.49 12.83
N SER A 12 -4.54 23.88 12.75
CA SER A 12 -5.04 22.93 13.76
C SER A 12 -4.99 21.52 13.19
N MET A 13 -4.95 20.52 14.07
CA MET A 13 -4.85 19.11 13.66
C MET A 13 -5.96 18.25 14.27
N ILE A 14 -6.54 17.39 13.45
CA ILE A 14 -7.51 16.36 13.88
C ILE A 14 -6.87 14.99 13.71
N PHE A 15 -6.75 14.24 14.80
CA PHE A 15 -6.36 12.84 14.80
C PHE A 15 -7.59 11.94 14.93
N ILE A 16 -7.76 11.04 13.97
CA ILE A 16 -8.79 10.01 14.02
C ILE A 16 -8.12 8.64 14.06
N LYS A 17 -8.40 7.88 15.11
CA LYS A 17 -8.07 6.46 15.20
C LYS A 17 -9.30 5.67 14.80
N CYS A 18 -9.20 4.86 13.77
CA CYS A 18 -10.24 3.95 13.34
C CYS A 18 -9.73 2.52 13.40
N HIS A 19 -10.56 1.58 13.88
CA HIS A 19 -10.21 0.17 13.88
C HIS A 19 -10.40 -0.40 12.47
N HIS A 20 -9.48 -1.24 11.99
CA HIS A 20 -9.50 -1.75 10.61
C HIS A 20 -10.71 -2.66 10.30
N SER A 21 -11.45 -3.10 11.33
CA SER A 21 -12.73 -3.79 11.15
C SER A 21 -13.88 -2.87 10.75
N LEU A 22 -13.75 -1.56 10.99
CA LEU A 22 -14.76 -0.57 10.64
C LEU A 22 -14.54 -0.06 9.21
N THR A 23 -13.27 0.16 8.84
CA THR A 23 -12.95 0.64 7.49
C THR A 23 -11.48 0.44 7.11
N ASP A 24 -11.19 0.55 5.83
CA ASP A 24 -9.84 0.58 5.25
C ASP A 24 -9.38 2.02 4.99
N GLY A 25 -8.12 2.19 4.56
CA GLY A 25 -7.55 3.52 4.29
C GLY A 25 -8.37 4.32 3.27
N MET A 26 -8.91 3.66 2.23
CA MET A 26 -9.74 4.30 1.23
C MET A 26 -11.11 4.72 1.77
N GLY A 27 -11.73 3.92 2.64
CA GLY A 27 -13.01 4.26 3.26
C GLY A 27 -12.92 5.48 4.18
N ILE A 28 -11.81 5.66 4.90
CA ILE A 28 -11.55 6.90 5.65
C ILE A 28 -11.43 8.10 4.71
N ILE A 29 -10.64 7.98 3.65
CA ILE A 29 -10.49 9.06 2.65
C ILE A 29 -11.83 9.40 2.01
N THR A 30 -12.63 8.40 1.64
CA THR A 30 -13.98 8.58 1.12
C THR A 30 -14.83 9.33 2.14
N LEU A 31 -14.89 8.88 3.39
CA LEU A 31 -15.66 9.56 4.44
C LEU A 31 -15.28 11.04 4.55
N PHE A 32 -14.00 11.38 4.58
CA PHE A 32 -13.55 12.77 4.64
C PHE A 32 -13.90 13.57 3.39
N ALA A 33 -13.84 12.95 2.20
CA ALA A 33 -14.26 13.61 0.97
C ALA A 33 -15.77 13.96 0.98
N PHE A 34 -16.59 13.22 1.74
CA PHE A 34 -18.02 13.52 1.91
C PHE A 34 -18.35 14.44 3.09
N LEU A 35 -17.46 14.55 4.09
CA LEU A 35 -17.59 15.52 5.19
C LEU A 35 -17.12 16.93 4.82
N ASN A 36 -16.60 17.09 3.60
CA ASN A 36 -16.18 18.36 3.02
C ASN A 36 -17.33 19.36 2.89
N ASP A 37 -17.04 20.66 3.07
CA ASP A 37 -18.05 21.72 2.97
C ASP A 37 -18.58 21.92 1.53
N GLU A 38 -17.78 21.62 0.51
CA GLU A 38 -18.19 21.74 -0.89
C GLU A 38 -18.85 20.45 -1.41
N SER A 39 -19.83 20.61 -2.32
CA SER A 39 -20.51 19.51 -3.00
C SER A 39 -19.51 18.57 -3.69
N PHE A 40 -19.47 17.32 -3.23
CA PHE A 40 -18.54 16.27 -3.68
C PHE A 40 -18.49 16.11 -5.22
N CYS A 41 -17.27 16.05 -5.79
CA CYS A 41 -17.04 15.72 -7.20
C CYS A 41 -16.57 14.26 -7.38
N PRO A 42 -17.37 13.37 -8.01
CA PRO A 42 -17.03 11.95 -8.22
C PRO A 42 -15.77 11.67 -9.06
N LYS A 43 -15.18 12.70 -9.70
CA LYS A 43 -14.00 12.55 -10.57
C LYS A 43 -12.68 12.42 -9.80
N LEU A 44 -12.71 12.47 -8.46
CA LEU A 44 -11.54 12.55 -7.61
C LEU A 44 -10.74 11.24 -7.52
N ILE A 45 -11.37 10.07 -7.71
CA ILE A 45 -10.74 8.74 -7.51
C ILE A 45 -11.15 7.79 -8.66
N PRO A 46 -10.23 6.99 -9.23
CA PRO A 46 -10.52 6.12 -10.37
C PRO A 46 -11.53 5.00 -10.03
N ASP A 47 -12.54 4.85 -10.89
CA ASP A 47 -13.58 3.82 -10.76
C ASP A 47 -13.12 2.43 -11.22
N LEU A 48 -13.45 1.41 -10.43
CA LEU A 48 -13.46 0.02 -10.89
C LEU A 48 -14.79 -0.32 -11.57
N LYS A 49 -14.72 -1.04 -12.70
CA LYS A 49 -15.93 -1.52 -13.39
C LYS A 49 -16.61 -2.62 -12.58
N LYS A 50 -17.94 -2.52 -12.41
CA LYS A 50 -18.76 -3.56 -11.78
C LYS A 50 -18.63 -4.88 -12.57
N PRO A 51 -18.33 -6.02 -11.91
CA PRO A 51 -18.38 -7.30 -12.59
C PRO A 51 -19.82 -7.65 -12.96
N SER A 52 -20.01 -8.23 -14.14
CA SER A 52 -21.32 -8.70 -14.63
C SER A 52 -21.83 -9.89 -13.80
N LEU A 53 -23.12 -10.19 -13.88
CA LEU A 53 -23.72 -11.33 -13.16
C LEU A 53 -23.03 -12.66 -13.52
N LEU A 54 -22.71 -12.86 -14.81
CA LEU A 54 -21.98 -14.04 -15.28
C LEU A 54 -20.58 -14.12 -14.65
N GLN A 55 -19.87 -12.99 -14.58
CA GLN A 55 -18.56 -12.93 -13.92
C GLN A 55 -18.65 -13.26 -12.43
N LYS A 56 -19.70 -12.78 -11.74
CA LYS A 56 -19.94 -13.14 -10.33
C LYS A 56 -20.17 -14.64 -10.16
N LEU A 57 -21.00 -15.25 -11.02
CA LEU A 57 -21.29 -16.69 -10.97
C LEU A 57 -20.04 -17.53 -11.26
N MET A 58 -19.29 -17.18 -12.31
CA MET A 58 -18.02 -17.84 -12.64
C MET A 58 -17.01 -17.75 -11.50
N VAL A 59 -16.89 -16.57 -10.88
CA VAL A 59 -16.03 -16.36 -9.72
C VAL A 59 -16.48 -17.23 -8.55
N ALA A 60 -17.79 -17.26 -8.24
CA ALA A 60 -18.34 -18.09 -7.17
C ALA A 60 -18.00 -19.58 -7.34
N CYS A 61 -18.12 -20.12 -8.56
CA CYS A 61 -17.77 -21.52 -8.85
C CYS A 61 -16.26 -21.78 -8.82
N TYR A 62 -15.44 -20.80 -9.21
CA TYR A 62 -13.98 -20.93 -9.23
C TYR A 62 -13.35 -20.79 -7.84
N ILE A 63 -13.96 -20.04 -6.93
CA ILE A 63 -13.40 -19.72 -5.60
C ILE A 63 -12.96 -20.97 -4.81
N PRO A 64 -13.78 -22.03 -4.63
CA PRO A 64 -13.36 -23.19 -3.84
C PRO A 64 -12.10 -23.85 -4.41
N ILE A 65 -12.03 -23.95 -5.74
CA ILE A 65 -10.89 -24.52 -6.46
C ILE A 65 -9.67 -23.61 -6.34
N ALA A 66 -9.85 -22.30 -6.54
CA ALA A 66 -8.80 -21.30 -6.44
C ALA A 66 -8.22 -21.22 -5.03
N LEU A 67 -9.05 -21.32 -3.99
CA LEU A 67 -8.63 -21.37 -2.60
C LEU A 67 -7.80 -22.61 -2.32
N VAL A 68 -8.25 -23.79 -2.76
CA VAL A 68 -7.49 -25.03 -2.60
C VAL A 68 -6.14 -24.94 -3.32
N ILE A 69 -6.11 -24.47 -4.57
CA ILE A 69 -4.87 -24.30 -5.33
C ILE A 69 -3.94 -23.27 -4.66
N GLN A 70 -4.46 -22.10 -4.30
CA GLN A 70 -3.67 -21.03 -3.69
C GLN A 70 -3.12 -21.43 -2.32
N TYR A 71 -3.91 -22.15 -1.52
CA TYR A 71 -3.48 -22.64 -0.21
C TYR A 71 -2.48 -23.79 -0.35
N SER A 72 -2.71 -24.70 -1.30
CA SER A 72 -1.74 -25.77 -1.63
C SER A 72 -0.42 -25.18 -2.11
N VAL A 73 -0.44 -24.17 -2.99
CA VAL A 73 0.77 -23.46 -3.40
C VAL A 73 1.37 -22.70 -2.22
N THR A 74 0.59 -22.08 -1.33
CA THR A 74 1.16 -21.35 -0.19
C THR A 74 1.79 -22.28 0.86
N ILE A 75 1.23 -23.47 1.06
CA ILE A 75 1.72 -24.46 2.03
C ILE A 75 2.88 -25.29 1.46
N PHE A 76 2.75 -25.76 0.23
CA PHE A 76 3.68 -26.74 -0.37
C PHE A 76 4.74 -26.11 -1.28
N TYR A 77 4.61 -24.84 -1.67
CA TYR A 77 5.69 -24.15 -2.35
C TYR A 77 6.74 -23.77 -1.32
N ASP A 78 7.93 -24.36 -1.46
CA ASP A 78 9.11 -24.00 -0.70
C ASP A 78 9.50 -22.55 -1.07
N ARG A 79 9.01 -21.61 -0.26
CA ARG A 79 9.28 -20.19 -0.47
C ARG A 79 10.72 -19.95 -0.03
N LYS A 80 11.55 -19.49 -0.97
CA LYS A 80 12.97 -19.15 -0.77
C LYS A 80 13.20 -18.43 0.56
N LYS A 81 14.39 -18.65 1.12
CA LYS A 81 14.96 -18.09 2.35
C LYS A 81 14.41 -16.68 2.66
N GLN A 82 13.73 -16.56 3.80
CA GLN A 82 13.18 -15.30 4.31
C GLN A 82 14.27 -14.27 4.54
N ASN A 83 13.98 -13.01 4.23
CA ASN A 83 14.92 -11.91 4.45
C ASN A 83 14.85 -11.46 5.90
N GLN A 84 15.83 -11.89 6.69
CA GLN A 84 15.86 -11.66 8.13
C GLN A 84 15.77 -10.16 8.51
N ILE A 85 16.16 -9.24 7.62
CA ILE A 85 16.19 -7.81 7.91
C ILE A 85 14.80 -7.20 8.21
N PHE A 86 13.73 -7.79 7.66
CA PHE A 86 12.35 -7.38 7.90
C PHE A 86 11.71 -8.12 9.08
N HIS A 87 12.42 -9.07 9.69
CA HIS A 87 11.91 -9.84 10.82
C HIS A 87 12.59 -9.40 12.12
N THR A 88 11.83 -9.48 13.21
CA THR A 88 12.40 -9.25 14.53
C THR A 88 13.30 -10.42 14.92
N PRO A 89 14.42 -10.19 15.65
CA PRO A 89 15.37 -11.24 16.00
C PRO A 89 14.77 -12.43 16.77
N ASP A 90 13.73 -12.17 17.57
CA ASP A 90 13.02 -13.15 18.39
C ASP A 90 11.74 -13.69 17.72
N GLY A 91 11.45 -13.27 16.48
CA GLY A 91 10.23 -13.58 15.74
C GLY A 91 8.95 -13.02 16.38
N LYS A 92 9.08 -12.12 17.36
CA LYS A 92 7.96 -11.47 18.05
C LYS A 92 7.96 -9.97 17.81
N ASN A 93 6.82 -9.45 17.33
CA ASN A 93 6.62 -8.02 17.18
C ASN A 93 6.72 -7.33 18.56
N SER A 94 7.24 -6.11 18.57
CA SER A 94 7.35 -5.30 19.79
C SER A 94 6.00 -4.75 20.27
N GLY A 95 5.03 -4.64 19.36
CA GLY A 95 3.78 -3.92 19.60
C GLY A 95 3.94 -2.40 19.51
N GLU A 96 5.15 -1.90 19.27
CA GLU A 96 5.47 -0.49 19.05
C GLU A 96 5.84 -0.27 17.58
N SER A 97 5.18 0.68 16.93
CA SER A 97 5.48 1.04 15.54
C SER A 97 6.21 2.38 15.47
N ILE A 98 7.28 2.41 14.69
CA ILE A 98 7.95 3.64 14.27
C ILE A 98 7.23 4.12 13.01
N PHE A 99 6.80 5.37 13.01
CA PHE A 99 6.22 6.04 11.85
C PHE A 99 7.18 7.11 11.34
N MET A 100 7.39 7.13 10.03
CA MET A 100 8.19 8.14 9.38
C MET A 100 7.48 8.64 8.13
N LEU A 101 7.58 9.93 7.89
CA LEU A 101 7.07 10.59 6.70
C LEU A 101 8.23 11.22 5.95
N SER A 102 8.24 11.04 4.64
CA SER A 102 9.12 11.77 3.75
C SER A 102 8.75 13.25 3.72
N LYS A 103 9.62 14.05 3.12
CA LYS A 103 9.25 15.36 2.60
C LYS A 103 8.10 15.25 1.60
N THR A 104 7.45 16.38 1.35
CA THR A 104 6.35 16.49 0.38
C THR A 104 6.89 16.61 -1.03
N TYR A 105 6.36 15.81 -1.95
CA TYR A 105 6.65 15.86 -3.37
C TYR A 105 5.45 16.41 -4.15
N ASP A 106 5.72 17.18 -5.20
CA ASP A 106 4.68 17.53 -6.18
C ASP A 106 4.40 16.33 -7.09
N PHE A 107 3.12 15.98 -7.26
CA PHE A 107 2.71 14.85 -8.08
C PHE A 107 3.09 15.03 -9.55
N ASN A 108 3.09 16.25 -10.09
CA ASN A 108 3.48 16.51 -11.47
C ASN A 108 4.97 16.30 -11.70
N ASP A 109 5.82 16.64 -10.73
CA ASP A 109 7.25 16.33 -10.80
C ASP A 109 7.47 14.82 -10.83
N LEU A 110 6.83 14.06 -9.92
CA LEU A 110 6.87 12.60 -9.94
C LEU A 110 6.28 12.01 -11.23
N ARG A 111 5.24 12.66 -11.78
CA ARG A 111 4.59 12.25 -13.03
C ARG A 111 5.53 12.30 -14.22
N LYS A 112 6.38 13.33 -14.30
CA LYS A 112 7.39 13.43 -15.37
C LYS A 112 8.37 12.26 -15.32
N CYS A 113 8.80 11.85 -14.11
CA CYS A 113 9.75 10.76 -13.92
C CYS A 113 9.31 9.44 -14.58
N TYR A 114 8.01 9.10 -14.49
CA TYR A 114 7.53 7.82 -15.01
C TYR A 114 6.85 7.91 -16.37
N LYS A 115 6.42 9.11 -16.82
CA LYS A 115 5.72 9.27 -18.09
C LYS A 115 6.62 9.10 -19.32
N LYS A 116 7.94 9.14 -19.16
CA LYS A 116 8.91 8.78 -20.20
C LYS A 116 8.97 7.27 -20.50
N TYR A 117 8.41 6.42 -19.63
CA TYR A 117 8.35 4.98 -19.86
C TYR A 117 6.99 4.57 -20.43
N GLU A 118 7.02 3.80 -21.51
CA GLU A 118 5.80 3.33 -22.17
C GLU A 118 5.00 2.38 -21.27
N HIS A 119 3.69 2.62 -21.22
CA HIS A 119 2.73 1.80 -20.45
C HIS A 119 3.08 1.62 -18.97
N VAL A 120 3.70 2.62 -18.35
CA VAL A 120 4.04 2.64 -16.92
C VAL A 120 3.07 3.52 -16.14
N THR A 121 2.63 3.01 -14.99
CA THR A 121 1.81 3.76 -14.02
C THR A 121 2.65 4.28 -12.86
N PHE A 122 2.10 5.22 -12.09
CA PHE A 122 2.73 5.71 -10.87
C PHE A 122 3.07 4.58 -9.87
N ASN A 123 2.17 3.59 -9.70
CA ASN A 123 2.43 2.44 -8.83
C ASN A 123 3.64 1.63 -9.32
N ASN A 124 3.76 1.39 -10.64
CA ASN A 124 4.90 0.65 -11.18
C ASN A 124 6.22 1.40 -10.95
N TYR A 125 6.21 2.72 -11.08
CA TYR A 125 7.34 3.57 -10.78
C TYR A 125 7.76 3.48 -9.31
N ILE A 126 6.82 3.63 -8.37
CA ILE A 126 7.12 3.52 -6.94
C ILE A 126 7.65 2.14 -6.58
N MET A 127 7.07 1.06 -7.13
CA MET A 127 7.59 -0.29 -6.92
C MET A 127 9.05 -0.42 -7.37
N GLY A 128 9.41 0.17 -8.51
CA GLY A 128 10.79 0.21 -9.00
C GLY A 128 11.72 0.99 -8.07
N VAL A 129 11.31 2.20 -7.64
CA VAL A 129 12.07 3.04 -6.70
C VAL A 129 12.32 2.33 -5.38
N VAL A 130 11.30 1.66 -4.84
CA VAL A 130 11.40 0.87 -3.60
C VAL A 130 12.37 -0.30 -3.77
N GLY A 131 12.27 -1.06 -4.87
CA GLY A 131 13.18 -2.17 -5.17
C GLY A 131 14.64 -1.73 -5.30
N MET A 132 14.89 -0.61 -6.00
CA MET A 132 16.23 -0.01 -6.09
C MET A 132 16.75 0.47 -4.74
N SER A 133 15.92 1.14 -3.95
CA SER A 133 16.32 1.67 -2.64
C SER A 133 16.69 0.53 -1.68
N LEU A 134 16.01 -0.61 -1.77
CA LEU A 134 16.37 -1.82 -1.04
C LEU A 134 17.69 -2.41 -1.53
N LYS A 135 17.91 -2.47 -2.86
CA LYS A 135 19.18 -2.93 -3.44
C LYS A 135 20.36 -2.06 -2.96
N GLU A 136 20.21 -0.73 -2.99
CA GLU A 136 21.20 0.22 -2.49
C GLU A 136 21.45 0.02 -0.99
N TRP A 137 20.42 -0.25 -0.17
CA TRP A 137 20.58 -0.52 1.25
C TRP A 137 21.39 -1.80 1.49
N TYR A 138 21.07 -2.90 0.79
CA TYR A 138 21.81 -4.16 0.90
C TYR A 138 23.28 -4.00 0.49
N ALA A 139 23.54 -3.29 -0.62
CA ALA A 139 24.90 -3.02 -1.09
C ALA A 139 25.71 -2.23 -0.04
N LYS A 140 25.11 -1.20 0.58
CA LYS A 140 25.73 -0.43 1.67
C LYS A 140 26.04 -1.27 2.92
N ASN A 141 25.27 -2.33 3.15
CA ASN A 141 25.44 -3.25 4.28
C ASN A 141 26.22 -4.52 3.90
N GLY A 142 26.94 -4.51 2.78
CA GLY A 142 27.84 -5.61 2.39
C GLY A 142 27.15 -6.86 1.82
N VAL A 143 25.85 -6.79 1.51
CA VAL A 143 25.10 -7.90 0.91
C VAL A 143 24.98 -7.67 -0.60
N GLN A 144 25.70 -8.48 -1.38
CA GLN A 144 25.77 -8.32 -2.84
C GLN A 144 24.55 -8.91 -3.56
N ASP A 145 24.08 -10.07 -3.13
CA ASP A 145 22.93 -10.76 -3.73
C ASP A 145 21.88 -11.15 -2.67
N PRO A 146 21.00 -10.20 -2.30
CA PRO A 146 19.92 -10.46 -1.35
C PRO A 146 18.77 -11.30 -1.94
N GLY A 147 18.79 -11.61 -3.25
CA GLY A 147 17.64 -12.20 -3.94
C GLY A 147 16.48 -11.21 -4.11
N ASP A 148 15.31 -11.72 -4.51
CA ASP A 148 14.07 -10.94 -4.63
C ASP A 148 13.37 -10.80 -3.27
N MET A 149 12.68 -9.68 -3.02
CA MET A 149 11.85 -9.52 -1.80
C MET A 149 10.39 -9.86 -2.08
N ILE A 150 9.67 -10.39 -1.10
CA ILE A 150 8.24 -10.68 -1.19
C ILE A 150 7.45 -9.45 -0.73
N MET A 151 6.86 -8.74 -1.70
CA MET A 151 6.08 -7.54 -1.48
C MET A 151 4.59 -7.81 -1.72
N SER A 152 3.75 -7.44 -0.76
CA SER A 152 2.29 -7.43 -0.93
C SER A 152 1.79 -6.03 -1.28
N VAL A 153 0.95 -5.94 -2.30
CA VAL A 153 0.35 -4.71 -2.80
C VAL A 153 -1.17 -4.80 -2.66
N PRO A 154 -1.77 -4.06 -1.71
CA PRO A 154 -3.21 -3.99 -1.57
C PRO A 154 -3.83 -3.25 -2.76
N VAL A 155 -4.94 -3.78 -3.27
CA VAL A 155 -5.71 -3.25 -4.39
C VAL A 155 -7.11 -2.97 -3.88
N ASN A 156 -7.49 -1.69 -3.86
CA ASN A 156 -8.86 -1.31 -3.56
C ASN A 156 -9.80 -1.89 -4.62
N MET A 157 -10.78 -2.70 -4.19
CA MET A 157 -11.83 -3.29 -5.04
C MET A 157 -13.15 -2.52 -4.95
N LYS A 158 -13.23 -1.48 -4.11
CA LYS A 158 -14.44 -0.68 -3.93
C LYS A 158 -14.70 0.21 -5.12
N ILE A 159 -15.99 0.42 -5.35
CA ILE A 159 -16.48 1.39 -6.33
C ILE A 159 -16.68 2.70 -5.58
N PHE A 160 -16.24 3.80 -6.16
CA PHE A 160 -16.34 5.06 -5.47
C PHE A 160 -17.81 5.49 -5.39
N PRO A 161 -18.33 5.83 -4.19
CA PRO A 161 -19.71 6.26 -4.06
C PRO A 161 -19.96 7.58 -4.76
N LYS A 162 -21.14 7.73 -5.38
CA LYS A 162 -21.56 9.01 -5.99
C LYS A 162 -22.40 9.86 -5.05
N ARG A 163 -22.96 9.24 -4.01
CA ARG A 163 -23.83 9.84 -3.01
C ARG A 163 -23.40 9.41 -1.62
N VAL A 164 -23.78 10.18 -0.60
CA VAL A 164 -23.48 9.88 0.81
C VAL A 164 -24.05 8.51 1.21
N GLU A 165 -25.23 8.15 0.70
CA GLU A 165 -25.89 6.88 1.03
C GLU A 165 -25.17 5.66 0.43
N ASP A 166 -24.33 5.88 -0.59
CA ASP A 166 -23.57 4.81 -1.26
C ASP A 166 -22.21 4.54 -0.57
N ILE A 167 -21.84 5.31 0.47
CA ILE A 167 -20.54 5.17 1.13
C ILE A 167 -20.38 3.78 1.72
N ASP A 168 -19.48 3.00 1.13
CA ASP A 168 -19.08 1.69 1.62
C ASP A 168 -17.84 1.80 2.52
N LEU A 169 -18.10 1.78 3.83
CA LEU A 169 -17.04 1.76 4.83
C LEU A 169 -16.39 0.39 4.99
N ASN A 170 -16.97 -0.70 4.45
CA ASN A 170 -16.39 -2.03 4.62
C ASN A 170 -14.97 -2.11 4.04
N ASN A 171 -14.19 -3.07 4.54
CA ASN A 171 -12.90 -3.38 3.95
C ASN A 171 -13.13 -4.06 2.60
N GLY A 172 -12.78 -3.37 1.51
CA GLY A 172 -12.93 -3.86 0.15
C GLY A 172 -11.59 -4.00 -0.55
N THR A 173 -10.55 -4.42 0.16
CA THR A 173 -9.18 -4.48 -0.38
C THR A 173 -8.79 -5.91 -0.70
N SER A 174 -8.36 -6.16 -1.94
CA SER A 174 -7.70 -7.40 -2.35
C SER A 174 -6.18 -7.25 -2.22
N VAL A 175 -5.41 -8.35 -2.26
CA VAL A 175 -3.95 -8.29 -2.14
C VAL A 175 -3.29 -9.04 -3.28
N VAL A 176 -2.32 -8.39 -3.93
CA VAL A 176 -1.43 -9.00 -4.92
C VAL A 176 -0.03 -9.12 -4.30
N THR A 177 0.47 -10.34 -4.17
CA THR A 177 1.83 -10.59 -3.67
C THR A 177 2.76 -10.90 -4.82
N ILE A 178 3.89 -10.21 -4.89
CA ILE A 178 4.92 -10.41 -5.91
C ILE A 178 6.30 -10.54 -5.29
N GLN A 179 7.22 -11.09 -6.07
CA GLN A 179 8.65 -10.95 -5.82
C GLN A 179 9.13 -9.65 -6.46
N VAL A 180 9.50 -8.63 -5.70
CA VAL A 180 10.06 -7.39 -6.24
C VAL A 180 11.56 -7.59 -6.54
N PRO A 181 12.02 -7.24 -7.75
CA PRO A 181 13.42 -7.36 -8.14
C PRO A 181 14.29 -6.27 -7.50
N LEU A 182 15.50 -6.66 -7.07
CA LEU A 182 16.53 -5.78 -6.52
C LEU A 182 17.63 -5.61 -7.55
N VAL A 183 17.42 -4.66 -8.46
CA VAL A 183 18.28 -4.35 -9.60
C VAL A 183 18.69 -2.89 -9.55
N ASP A 184 19.84 -2.56 -10.15
CA ASP A 184 20.42 -1.22 -10.06
C ASP A 184 19.80 -0.22 -11.06
N ASP A 185 19.28 -0.71 -12.19
CA ASP A 185 18.64 0.14 -13.21
C ASP A 185 17.14 0.32 -12.93
N LEU A 186 16.69 1.58 -12.92
CA LEU A 186 15.30 1.94 -12.64
C LEU A 186 14.32 1.41 -13.67
N LYS A 187 14.69 1.48 -14.96
CA LYS A 187 13.82 1.03 -16.04
C LYS A 187 13.55 -0.47 -15.89
N ASP A 188 14.60 -1.25 -15.64
CA ASP A 188 14.54 -2.67 -15.33
C ASP A 188 13.70 -2.95 -14.08
N ALA A 189 13.92 -2.21 -12.99
CA ALA A 189 13.17 -2.37 -11.75
C ALA A 189 11.65 -2.17 -11.99
N ILE A 190 11.28 -1.14 -12.75
CA ILE A 190 9.89 -0.82 -13.11
C ILE A 190 9.29 -1.93 -13.96
N TYR A 191 9.92 -2.30 -15.07
CA TYR A 191 9.33 -3.26 -16.01
C TYR A 191 9.26 -4.67 -15.44
N LYS A 192 10.28 -5.13 -14.70
CA LYS A 192 10.27 -6.43 -14.03
C LYS A 192 9.21 -6.46 -12.91
N SER A 193 9.10 -5.42 -12.10
CA SER A 193 8.04 -5.29 -11.08
C SER A 193 6.64 -5.28 -11.69
N LYS A 194 6.45 -4.51 -12.77
CA LYS A 194 5.19 -4.44 -13.52
C LYS A 194 4.81 -5.80 -14.10
N ALA A 195 5.74 -6.51 -14.73
CA ALA A 195 5.49 -7.82 -15.32
C ALA A 195 5.06 -8.84 -14.25
N ARG A 196 5.76 -8.86 -13.11
CA ARG A 196 5.42 -9.74 -11.97
C ARG A 196 4.08 -9.36 -11.34
N PHE A 197 3.76 -8.08 -11.22
CA PHE A 197 2.44 -7.61 -10.75
C PHE A 197 1.32 -8.01 -11.70
N ASN A 198 1.46 -7.73 -13.00
CA ASN A 198 0.42 -8.03 -13.99
C ASN A 198 0.11 -9.52 -14.11
N LYS A 199 1.08 -10.40 -13.83
CA LYS A 199 0.85 -11.85 -13.76
C LYS A 199 -0.23 -12.24 -12.73
N TYR A 200 -0.26 -11.55 -11.59
CA TYR A 200 -1.16 -11.84 -10.48
C TYR A 200 -2.30 -10.81 -10.34
N PHE A 201 -2.23 -9.68 -11.05
CA PHE A 201 -3.29 -8.67 -11.14
C PHE A 201 -4.33 -9.08 -12.19
N ASN A 202 -5.13 -10.09 -11.86
CA ASN A 202 -6.24 -10.55 -12.68
C ASN A 202 -7.50 -10.74 -11.80
N LEU A 203 -8.68 -10.60 -12.40
CA LEU A 203 -9.95 -10.62 -11.67
C LEU A 203 -10.14 -11.90 -10.82
N PRO A 204 -9.86 -13.13 -11.32
CA PRO A 204 -9.93 -14.33 -10.49
C PRO A 204 -9.06 -14.27 -9.24
N THR A 205 -7.78 -13.90 -9.35
CA THR A 205 -6.86 -13.77 -8.21
C THR A 205 -7.34 -12.70 -7.23
N LEU A 206 -7.78 -11.54 -7.73
CA LEU A 206 -8.27 -10.44 -6.89
C LEU A 206 -9.53 -10.84 -6.12
N MET A 207 -10.48 -11.50 -6.78
CA MET A 207 -11.71 -11.96 -6.15
C MET A 207 -11.46 -13.10 -5.16
N ALA A 208 -10.54 -14.02 -5.46
CA ALA A 208 -10.18 -15.08 -4.51
C ALA A 208 -9.62 -14.49 -3.20
N SER A 209 -8.70 -13.52 -3.30
CA SER A 209 -8.13 -12.83 -2.13
C SER A 209 -9.19 -12.04 -1.34
N LEU A 210 -10.13 -11.36 -2.02
CA LEU A 210 -11.21 -10.61 -1.35
C LEU A 210 -12.17 -11.55 -0.61
N ASN A 211 -12.58 -12.65 -1.25
CA ASN A 211 -13.50 -13.61 -0.63
C ASN A 211 -12.83 -14.43 0.48
N LEU A 212 -11.53 -14.69 0.37
CA LEU A 212 -10.77 -15.32 1.46
C LEU A 212 -10.79 -14.44 2.72
N GLN A 213 -10.63 -13.13 2.56
CA GLN A 213 -10.73 -12.19 3.68
C GLN A 213 -12.15 -12.17 4.27
N ALA A 214 -13.18 -12.17 3.43
CA ALA A 214 -14.56 -12.26 3.87
C ALA A 214 -14.86 -13.58 4.60
N PHE A 215 -14.30 -14.71 4.13
CA PHE A 215 -14.42 -16.01 4.77
C PHE A 215 -13.85 -15.99 6.20
N PHE A 216 -12.75 -15.27 6.44
CA PHE A 216 -12.19 -15.15 7.79
C PHE A 216 -13.10 -14.45 8.79
N SER A 217 -14.10 -13.68 8.34
CA SER A 217 -15.12 -13.10 9.22
C SER A 217 -16.07 -14.16 9.80
N TYR A 218 -16.13 -15.36 9.21
CA TYR A 218 -17.01 -16.45 9.65
C TYR A 218 -16.28 -17.53 10.47
N VAL A 219 -14.95 -17.51 10.56
CA VAL A 219 -14.19 -18.49 11.35
C VAL A 219 -13.88 -17.98 12.76
N PRO A 220 -13.76 -18.86 13.76
CA PRO A 220 -13.36 -18.47 15.12
C PRO A 220 -12.05 -17.65 15.14
N PRO A 221 -11.94 -16.59 15.98
CA PRO A 221 -10.80 -15.68 15.98
C PRO A 221 -9.43 -16.33 16.20
N GLY A 222 -9.37 -17.46 16.92
CA GLY A 222 -8.13 -18.23 17.11
C GLY A 222 -7.63 -18.87 15.81
N ILE A 223 -8.54 -19.47 15.04
CA ILE A 223 -8.23 -20.10 13.75
C ILE A 223 -7.84 -19.02 12.73
N GLY A 224 -8.60 -17.92 12.67
CA GLY A 224 -8.29 -16.79 11.79
C GLY A 224 -6.87 -16.26 12.03
N ARG A 225 -6.49 -16.03 13.30
CA ARG A 225 -5.13 -15.58 13.66
C ARG A 225 -4.04 -16.56 13.23
N LEU A 226 -4.25 -17.87 13.40
CA LEU A 226 -3.30 -18.88 12.97
C LEU A 226 -3.09 -18.86 11.45
N VAL A 227 -4.19 -18.84 10.68
CA VAL A 227 -4.13 -18.83 9.22
C VAL A 227 -3.46 -17.54 8.73
N TYR A 228 -3.82 -16.37 9.28
CA TYR A 228 -3.16 -15.11 8.95
C TYR A 228 -1.66 -15.16 9.23
N SER A 229 -1.24 -15.74 10.37
CA SER A 229 0.19 -15.91 10.68
C SER A 229 0.89 -16.73 9.59
N VAL A 230 0.34 -17.89 9.21
CA VAL A 230 0.93 -18.75 8.16
C VAL A 230 1.00 -18.06 6.81
N VAL A 231 -0.06 -17.34 6.39
CA VAL A 231 -0.12 -16.67 5.09
C VAL A 231 0.84 -15.48 5.00
N THR A 232 1.05 -14.78 6.11
CA THR A 232 1.86 -13.55 6.16
C THR A 232 3.31 -13.76 6.56
N LYS A 233 3.68 -14.97 7.01
CA LYS A 233 5.02 -15.27 7.55
C LYS A 233 6.18 -14.93 6.59
N ASP A 234 5.94 -15.02 5.28
CA ASP A 234 6.96 -14.81 4.25
C ASP A 234 6.84 -13.44 3.56
N ILE A 235 5.96 -12.56 4.03
CA ILE A 235 5.83 -11.22 3.44
C ILE A 235 6.88 -10.33 4.07
N ASP A 236 7.85 -9.89 3.27
CA ASP A 236 8.92 -8.99 3.71
C ASP A 236 8.35 -7.61 4.05
N PHE A 237 7.51 -7.06 3.17
CA PHE A 237 6.85 -5.77 3.40
C PHE A 237 5.60 -5.58 2.54
N VAL A 238 4.81 -4.57 2.90
CA VAL A 238 3.64 -4.15 2.13
C VAL A 238 3.91 -2.80 1.47
N LEU A 239 3.51 -2.64 0.20
CA LEU A 239 3.46 -1.36 -0.48
C LEU A 239 2.00 -0.97 -0.74
N SER A 240 1.51 0.02 -0.02
CA SER A 240 0.13 0.54 -0.12
C SER A 240 0.11 1.91 -0.79
N ASN A 241 -0.92 2.18 -1.59
CA ASN A 241 -1.20 3.51 -2.13
C ASN A 241 -2.58 3.98 -1.66
N VAL A 242 -2.60 4.95 -0.76
CA VAL A 242 -3.80 5.60 -0.25
C VAL A 242 -3.97 6.91 -1.03
N SER A 243 -4.68 6.80 -2.14
CA SER A 243 -4.93 7.94 -3.03
C SER A 243 -6.04 8.83 -2.47
N GLY A 244 -5.68 10.06 -2.08
CA GLY A 244 -6.63 11.07 -1.60
C GLY A 244 -7.26 11.90 -2.71
N ALA A 245 -8.03 12.91 -2.29
CA ALA A 245 -8.64 13.89 -3.18
C ALA A 245 -7.57 14.64 -3.99
N ARG A 246 -7.85 14.86 -5.27
CA ARG A 246 -6.97 15.63 -6.19
C ARG A 246 -7.18 17.13 -6.12
N GLU A 247 -8.32 17.54 -5.58
CA GLU A 247 -8.70 18.94 -5.38
C GLU A 247 -8.67 19.26 -3.87
N PRO A 248 -8.54 20.55 -3.50
CA PRO A 248 -8.64 20.98 -2.11
C PRO A 248 -9.97 20.54 -1.49
N LEU A 249 -9.93 20.24 -0.20
CA LEU A 249 -11.10 20.00 0.64
C LEU A 249 -11.14 21.09 1.70
N TYR A 250 -12.33 21.45 2.16
CA TYR A 250 -12.64 22.45 3.15
C TYR A 250 -13.43 21.83 4.29
N LEU A 251 -13.09 22.23 5.51
CA LEU A 251 -13.83 21.89 6.72
C LEU A 251 -14.06 23.17 7.51
N CYS A 252 -15.31 23.47 7.85
CA CYS A 252 -15.69 24.71 8.53
C CYS A 252 -15.19 25.99 7.81
N ASN A 253 -15.33 26.02 6.48
CA ASN A 253 -14.86 27.07 5.57
C ASN A 253 -13.34 27.31 5.60
N LYS A 254 -12.55 26.30 5.99
CA LYS A 254 -11.07 26.36 6.01
C LYS A 254 -10.49 25.23 5.18
N GLU A 255 -9.52 25.54 4.32
CA GLU A 255 -8.85 24.55 3.48
C GLU A 255 -8.08 23.54 4.35
N ILE A 256 -8.25 22.26 4.06
CA ILE A 256 -7.45 21.18 4.62
C ILE A 256 -6.08 21.22 3.94
N VAL A 257 -5.03 21.52 4.68
CA VAL A 257 -3.68 21.68 4.12
C VAL A 257 -2.95 20.35 3.85
N SER A 258 -3.32 19.29 4.57
CA SER A 258 -2.70 17.95 4.46
C SER A 258 -3.61 16.88 5.05
N ILE A 259 -3.70 15.74 4.37
CA ILE A 259 -4.29 14.50 4.88
C ILE A 259 -3.20 13.43 4.88
N THR A 260 -3.08 12.66 5.96
CA THR A 260 -2.12 11.56 6.05
C THR A 260 -2.74 10.39 6.80
N VAL A 261 -2.73 9.22 6.16
CA VAL A 261 -3.29 7.99 6.72
C VAL A 261 -2.14 7.13 7.20
N PHE A 262 -2.08 6.90 8.51
CA PHE A 262 -1.11 5.99 9.11
C PHE A 262 -1.70 4.59 9.17
N LEU A 263 -1.11 3.64 8.43
CA LEU A 263 -1.48 2.23 8.52
C LEU A 263 -0.60 1.51 9.55
N GLY A 264 -1.25 0.80 10.47
CA GLY A 264 -0.58 -0.06 11.44
C GLY A 264 -0.04 -1.34 10.79
N LEU A 265 0.87 -2.00 11.51
CA LEU A 265 1.39 -3.31 11.13
C LEU A 265 0.36 -4.40 11.44
N PHE A 266 0.50 -5.56 10.79
CA PHE A 266 -0.39 -6.69 11.00
C PHE A 266 0.38 -8.02 10.93
N SER A 267 0.04 -8.94 11.81
CA SER A 267 0.61 -10.29 11.84
C SER A 267 2.15 -10.26 11.77
N ASN A 268 2.78 -11.02 10.87
CA ASN A 268 4.23 -11.14 10.72
C ASN A 268 4.85 -10.06 9.82
N VAL A 269 4.06 -9.10 9.33
CA VAL A 269 4.54 -8.00 8.48
C VAL A 269 5.03 -6.86 9.36
N ASN A 270 6.34 -6.65 9.39
CA ASN A 270 6.95 -5.63 10.24
C ASN A 270 7.27 -4.32 9.52
N MET A 271 6.97 -4.21 8.22
CA MET A 271 7.15 -2.96 7.47
C MET A 271 6.03 -2.71 6.46
N ASN A 272 5.52 -1.48 6.46
CA ASN A 272 4.66 -0.94 5.41
C ASN A 272 5.33 0.29 4.78
N VAL A 273 5.41 0.32 3.46
CA VAL A 273 5.68 1.52 2.66
C VAL A 273 4.33 2.02 2.13
N ILE A 274 3.94 3.25 2.45
CA ILE A 274 2.60 3.76 2.18
C ILE A 274 2.73 5.08 1.43
N ILE A 275 2.14 5.14 0.25
CA ILE A 275 2.06 6.36 -0.54
C ILE A 275 0.77 7.07 -0.16
N ASN A 276 0.92 8.24 0.45
CA ASN A 276 -0.18 9.14 0.77
C ASN A 276 -0.20 10.25 -0.27
N SER A 277 -1.34 10.48 -0.91
CA SER A 277 -1.52 11.63 -1.80
C SER A 277 -2.74 12.46 -1.42
N TYR A 278 -2.61 13.78 -1.54
CA TYR A 278 -3.69 14.73 -1.30
C TYR A 278 -3.37 16.05 -1.99
N ASN A 279 -4.33 16.63 -2.72
CA ASN A 279 -4.21 17.93 -3.38
C ASN A 279 -2.88 18.08 -4.16
N GLN A 280 -2.63 17.14 -5.09
CA GLN A 280 -1.43 17.06 -5.92
C GLN A 280 -0.08 16.93 -5.16
N LYS A 281 -0.12 16.74 -3.84
CA LYS A 281 1.04 16.48 -3.00
C LYS A 281 1.12 15.01 -2.67
N VAL A 282 2.34 14.46 -2.66
CA VAL A 282 2.62 13.06 -2.34
C VAL A 282 3.62 13.00 -1.19
N LYS A 283 3.39 12.10 -0.24
CA LYS A 283 4.32 11.73 0.81
C LYS A 283 4.48 10.22 0.83
N VAL A 284 5.71 9.75 0.99
CA VAL A 284 5.99 8.35 1.31
C VAL A 284 6.03 8.23 2.84
N GLN A 285 5.31 7.26 3.36
CA GLN A 285 5.35 6.90 4.76
C GLN A 285 6.00 5.52 4.90
N ILE A 286 6.82 5.35 5.93
CA ILE A 286 7.28 4.05 6.39
C ILE A 286 6.73 3.83 7.79
N THR A 287 6.00 2.73 7.97
CA THR A 287 5.66 2.18 9.28
C THR A 287 6.52 0.95 9.49
N ALA A 288 7.24 0.84 10.60
CA ALA A 288 8.08 -0.31 10.92
C ALA A 288 7.95 -0.76 12.37
N ASP A 289 8.12 -2.05 12.65
CA ASP A 289 8.20 -2.56 14.04
C ASP A 289 9.49 -2.05 14.68
N ARG A 290 9.42 -1.63 15.95
CA ARG A 290 10.59 -1.10 16.65
C ARG A 290 11.76 -2.07 16.76
N LYS A 291 11.51 -3.37 16.76
CA LYS A 291 12.52 -4.44 16.80
C LYS A 291 12.96 -4.91 15.41
N MET A 292 12.46 -4.31 14.32
CA MET A 292 12.92 -4.65 12.97
C MET A 292 14.41 -4.35 12.83
N GLN A 293 15.15 -5.26 12.18
CA GLN A 293 16.61 -5.16 12.06
C GLN A 293 17.04 -4.03 11.12
N MET A 294 16.34 -3.84 9.99
CA MET A 294 16.61 -2.74 9.08
C MET A 294 16.20 -1.40 9.73
N PRO A 295 17.11 -0.43 9.88
CA PRO A 295 16.75 0.89 10.40
C PRO A 295 15.82 1.62 9.40
N PRO A 296 14.57 1.92 9.77
CA PRO A 296 13.62 2.50 8.81
C PRO A 296 14.12 3.85 8.28
N LYS A 297 14.82 4.64 9.11
CA LYS A 297 15.39 5.95 8.78
C LYS A 297 16.36 5.90 7.59
N GLU A 298 17.24 4.91 7.57
CA GLU A 298 18.19 4.73 6.47
C GLU A 298 17.48 4.38 5.17
N PHE A 299 16.48 3.51 5.26
CA PHE A 299 15.68 3.12 4.11
C PHE A 299 14.86 4.30 3.55
N MET A 300 14.24 5.13 4.40
CA MET A 300 13.57 6.36 3.96
C MET A 300 14.54 7.30 3.23
N ALA A 301 15.73 7.52 3.77
CA ALA A 301 16.72 8.41 3.14
C ALA A 301 17.11 7.93 1.74
N LEU A 302 17.21 6.61 1.54
CA LEU A 302 17.46 6.02 0.21
C LEU A 302 16.27 6.20 -0.73
N VAL A 303 15.04 6.01 -0.25
CA VAL A 303 13.82 6.26 -1.03
C VAL A 303 13.74 7.73 -1.45
N GLU A 304 13.97 8.67 -0.53
CA GLU A 304 13.98 10.10 -0.85
C GLU A 304 15.10 10.46 -1.83
N ALA A 305 16.31 9.95 -1.64
CA ALA A 305 17.43 10.20 -2.54
C ALA A 305 17.15 9.69 -3.96
N ASN A 306 16.53 8.52 -4.11
CA ASN A 306 16.16 7.98 -5.42
C ASN A 306 15.02 8.79 -6.07
N LEU A 307 14.01 9.21 -5.31
CA LEU A 307 12.96 10.10 -5.82
C LEU A 307 13.54 11.44 -6.29
N ASP A 308 14.43 12.04 -5.50
CA ASP A 308 15.09 13.31 -5.82
C ASP A 308 15.95 13.21 -7.07
N ARG A 309 16.78 12.17 -7.17
CA ARG A 309 17.62 11.89 -8.33
C ARG A 309 16.78 11.82 -9.60
N ASN A 310 15.70 11.05 -9.56
CA ASN A 310 14.79 10.87 -10.70
C ASN A 310 14.07 12.19 -11.09
N ILE A 311 13.66 13.00 -10.11
CA ILE A 311 13.04 14.32 -10.37
C ILE A 311 14.05 15.27 -11.02
N LEU A 312 15.30 15.28 -10.54
CA LEU A 312 16.36 16.11 -11.12
C LEU A 312 16.69 15.68 -12.55
N GLU A 313 16.76 14.38 -12.82
CA GLU A 313 16.95 13.84 -14.18
C GLU A 313 15.79 14.22 -15.10
N ALA A 314 14.54 14.05 -14.65
CA ALA A 314 13.35 14.39 -15.45
C ALA A 314 13.14 15.89 -15.69
N LYS A 315 13.92 16.77 -15.03
CA LYS A 315 13.96 18.21 -15.30
C LYS A 315 15.03 18.59 -16.33
N ARG A 316 15.97 17.69 -16.62
CA ARG A 316 17.04 17.88 -17.62
C ARG A 316 16.62 17.38 -19.00
N ASP A 317 15.75 16.37 -19.03
CA ASP A 317 15.07 15.84 -20.22
C ASP A 317 13.97 16.80 -20.72
#